data_AF-L9ZKX0-F1
#
_entry.id   AF-L9ZKX0-F1
#
_cell.length_a   1.000
_cell.length_b   1.000
_cell.length_c   1.000
_cell.angle_alpha   90.00
_cell.angle_beta   90.00
_cell.angle_gamma   90.00
#
_symmetry.space_group_name_H-M   'P 1'
#
loop_
_entity.id
_entity.type
_entity.pdbx_description
1 polymer ?
#
loop_
_entity_poly.entity_id
_entity_poly.type
_entity_poly.pdbx_seq_one_letter_code
_entity_poly.pdbx_strand_id
1 'polypeptide(L)' 'MTDTAEQSQRPSHNPNSDTPDQDRERDDAHLDDVEEGAGCTEIWEHLAEQRDDEE' A
#
# COMPACT_ATOMS: atom_id res chain seq x y z
N MET A 1 10.30 19.96 -29.30
CA MET A 1 10.91 19.28 -28.14
C MET A 1 9.86 19.32 -27.04
N THR A 2 8.85 18.46 -27.18
CA THR A 2 7.71 18.25 -26.28
C THR A 2 8.08 17.07 -25.38
N ASP A 3 7.78 16.97 -24.09
CA ASP A 3 6.81 17.62 -23.23
C ASP A 3 7.35 17.49 -21.78
N THR A 4 7.67 18.61 -21.12
CA THR A 4 8.04 18.65 -19.68
C THR A 4 6.80 19.05 -18.89
N ALA A 5 5.67 18.36 -19.07
CA ALA A 5 4.45 18.64 -18.31
C ALA A 5 3.81 17.38 -17.69
N GLU A 6 4.49 16.23 -17.70
CA GLU A 6 3.99 15.00 -17.09
C GLU A 6 4.23 14.89 -15.56
N GLN A 7 4.79 15.91 -14.90
CA GLN A 7 5.04 15.84 -13.45
C GLN A 7 3.85 16.27 -12.55
N SER A 8 2.74 16.75 -13.11
CA SER A 8 1.63 17.30 -12.30
C SER A 8 0.65 16.27 -11.73
N GLN A 9 0.81 14.97 -12.00
CA GLN A 9 -0.07 13.95 -11.45
C GLN A 9 0.67 12.98 -10.52
N ARG A 10 1.59 13.48 -9.69
CA ARG A 10 2.02 12.69 -8.52
C ARG A 10 0.84 12.62 -7.55
N PRO A 11 0.47 11.44 -7.03
CA PRO A 11 -0.58 11.35 -6.01
C PRO A 11 -0.17 12.30 -4.88
N SER A 12 -1.07 13.23 -4.53
CA SER A 12 -0.87 14.09 -3.37
C SER A 12 -0.78 13.18 -2.16
N HIS A 13 0.43 12.91 -1.71
CA HIS A 13 0.66 12.29 -0.41
C HIS A 13 0.03 13.25 0.62
N ASN A 14 -1.10 12.83 1.19
CA ASN A 14 -1.80 13.60 2.20
C ASN A 14 -0.95 13.50 3.48
N PRO A 15 -0.30 14.58 3.95
CA PRO A 15 0.58 14.53 5.12
C PRO A 15 -0.17 14.19 6.43
N ASN A 16 -1.50 14.15 6.39
CA ASN A 16 -2.34 13.66 7.49
C ASN A 16 -2.50 12.13 7.51
N SER A 17 -1.99 11.39 6.52
CA SER A 17 -2.01 9.92 6.53
C SER A 17 -1.06 9.32 7.58
N ASP A 18 -0.07 10.11 8.05
CA ASP A 18 0.83 9.80 9.15
C ASP A 18 0.30 10.39 10.48
N THR A 19 -1.01 10.31 10.70
CA THR A 19 -1.55 10.58 12.04
C THR A 19 -1.87 9.24 12.68
N PRO A 20 -1.18 8.84 13.76
CA PRO A 20 -1.50 7.59 14.42
C PRO A 20 -2.84 7.77 15.14
N ASP A 21 -3.92 7.45 14.44
CA ASP A 21 -5.26 7.29 15.00
C ASP A 21 -5.22 5.98 15.80
N GLN A 22 -4.84 6.09 17.08
CA GLN A 22 -4.55 4.97 17.98
C GLN A 22 -5.77 4.05 18.27
N ASP A 23 -6.94 4.38 17.73
CA ASP A 23 -8.22 3.69 17.95
C ASP A 23 -8.79 3.04 16.68
N ARG A 24 -8.17 3.24 15.51
CA ARG A 24 -8.48 2.49 14.28
C ARG A 24 -7.45 1.40 14.09
N GLU A 25 -7.90 0.21 13.73
CA GLU A 25 -7.03 -0.85 13.22
C GLU A 25 -6.14 -0.23 12.15
N ARG A 26 -4.83 -0.42 12.29
CA ARG A 26 -3.89 0.28 11.44
C ARG A 26 -4.17 -0.08 9.98
N ASP A 27 -4.06 0.89 9.09
CA ASP A 27 -4.33 0.66 7.68
C ASP A 27 -3.41 -0.44 7.08
N ASP A 28 -2.29 -0.74 7.72
CA ASP A 28 -1.31 -1.78 7.35
C ASP A 28 -1.49 -3.13 8.09
N ALA A 29 -2.54 -3.31 8.90
CA ALA A 29 -2.73 -4.56 9.67
C ALA A 29 -2.80 -5.82 8.79
N HIS A 30 -3.31 -5.71 7.56
CA HIS A 30 -3.37 -6.80 6.58
C HIS A 30 -2.00 -7.17 5.98
N LEU A 31 -0.94 -6.43 6.33
CA LEU A 31 0.45 -6.68 5.95
C LEU A 31 1.26 -7.27 7.10
N ASP A 32 0.67 -7.53 8.28
CA ASP A 32 1.40 -8.06 9.45
C ASP A 32 1.93 -9.49 9.19
N ASP A 33 1.23 -10.26 8.36
CA ASP A 33 1.63 -11.61 7.94
C ASP A 33 2.66 -11.62 6.78
N VAL A 34 3.01 -10.46 6.23
CA VAL A 34 3.98 -10.31 5.14
C VAL A 34 5.40 -10.15 5.70
N GLU A 35 6.37 -10.89 5.14
CA GLU A 35 7.77 -10.79 5.56
C GLU A 35 8.37 -9.38 5.30
N GLU A 36 9.10 -8.86 6.29
CA GLU A 36 9.83 -7.61 6.15
C GLU A 36 10.85 -7.69 4.99
N GLY A 37 10.64 -6.88 3.95
CA GLY A 37 11.49 -6.88 2.76
C GLY A 37 10.96 -7.70 1.59
N ALA A 38 9.75 -8.26 1.69
CA ALA A 38 9.02 -8.82 0.56
C ALA A 38 8.92 -7.79 -0.59
N GLY A 39 9.23 -8.23 -1.80
CA GLY A 39 9.10 -7.43 -3.01
C GLY A 39 7.63 -7.24 -3.40
N CYS A 40 7.39 -6.32 -4.34
CA CYS A 40 6.03 -6.01 -4.80
C CYS A 40 5.27 -7.25 -5.26
N THR A 41 5.90 -8.14 -6.03
CA THR A 41 5.27 -9.36 -6.52
C THR A 41 4.89 -10.31 -5.38
N GLU A 42 5.79 -10.51 -4.42
CA GLU A 42 5.59 -11.43 -3.29
C GLU A 42 4.43 -10.97 -2.40
N ILE A 43 4.29 -9.65 -2.18
CA ILE A 43 3.13 -9.06 -1.48
C ILE A 43 1.81 -9.38 -2.21
N TRP A 44 1.78 -9.21 -3.53
CA TRP A 44 0.58 -9.47 -4.32
C TRP A 44 0.17 -10.94 -4.32
N GLU A 45 1.14 -11.85 -4.40
CA GLU A 45 0.89 -13.29 -4.34
C GLU A 45 0.28 -13.66 -2.97
N HIS A 46 0.89 -13.21 -1.88
CA HIS A 46 0.40 -13.46 -0.52
C HIS A 46 -1.03 -12.94 -0.30
N LEU A 47 -1.33 -11.72 -0.75
CA LEU A 47 -2.68 -11.15 -0.66
C LEU A 47 -3.68 -11.82 -1.60
N ALA A 48 -3.23 -12.46 -2.68
CA ALA A 48 -4.10 -13.17 -3.60
C ALA A 48 -4.53 -14.53 -3.05
N GLU A 49 -3.62 -15.24 -2.40
CA GLU A 49 -3.91 -16.50 -1.71
C GLU A 49 -4.93 -16.31 -0.60
N GLN A 50 -4.73 -15.31 0.29
CA GLN A 50 -5.68 -15.00 1.37
C GLN A 50 -7.10 -14.71 0.85
N ARG A 51 -7.23 -14.02 -0.29
CA ARG A 51 -8.53 -13.72 -0.89
C ARG A 51 -9.24 -14.95 -1.46
N ASP A 52 -8.50 -15.95 -1.94
CA ASP A 52 -9.05 -17.22 -2.45
C ASP A 52 -9.50 -18.12 -1.30
N ASP A 53 -8.77 -18.10 -0.18
CA ASP A 53 -9.09 -18.84 1.05
C ASP A 53 -10.31 -18.29 1.82
N GLU A 54 -10.70 -17.03 1.57
CA GLU A 54 -11.86 -16.37 2.19
C GLU A 54 -13.20 -16.63 1.48
N GLU A 55 -13.23 -17.38 0.36
CA GLU A 55 -14.45 -17.80 -0.38
C GLU A 55 -14.98 -19.20 0.00
#